data_AF-A0A925NCY6-F1
#
_entry.id   AF-A0A925NCY6-F1
#
_cell.length_a   1.000
_cell.length_b   1.000
_cell.length_c   1.000
_cell.angle_alpha   90.00
_cell.angle_beta   90.00
_cell.angle_gamma   90.00
#
_symmetry.space_group_name_H-M   'P 1'
#
loop_
_entity.id
_entity.type
_entity.pdbx_description
1 polymer ?
#
loop_
_entity_poly.entity_id
_entity_poly.type
_entity_poly.pdbx_seq_one_letter_code
_entity_poly.pdbx_strand_id
1 'polypeptide(L)'
;MTWLFAASLRPFMLLAAAASLVLNLALLVPSIYTLQVFDRVFASRSVETLVMLSIASALALLLAYAMDTARARALSWAGRLLDERLSPPALAVVLRQAAASGRADRDALRDIAQLRSFLGGTSVHALFDAPWLPLYLLLIGLMHPVLGMAATLGALALVGLGVLTERLTRPRAEAALQANRKAGQAAQALTRHAEVIVGMGMTSAALAHWQSRQTLVLGAQDELAAVSRRLAAVARI
;
A
#
# COMPACT_ATOMS: atom_id res chain seq x y z
N MET A 1 -10.05 15.88 8.47
CA MET A 1 -8.64 15.42 8.49
C MET A 1 -7.97 15.53 9.87
N THR A 2 -8.70 15.76 10.96
CA THR A 2 -8.15 15.90 12.33
C THR A 2 -8.05 14.56 13.10
N TRP A 3 -8.69 13.49 12.62
CA TRP A 3 -8.75 12.17 13.27
C TRP A 3 -7.46 11.34 13.13
N LEU A 4 -6.64 11.58 12.09
CA LEU A 4 -5.33 10.94 11.89
C LEU A 4 -4.29 11.40 12.93
N PHE A 5 -4.55 12.52 13.64
CA PHE A 5 -3.71 13.10 14.68
C PHE A 5 -4.28 12.91 16.10
N ALA A 6 -5.11 11.90 16.31
CA ALA A 6 -5.47 11.51 17.67
C ALA A 6 -4.19 11.23 18.49
N ALA A 7 -4.12 11.77 19.71
CA ALA A 7 -2.93 11.75 20.57
C ALA A 7 -2.33 10.34 20.80
N SER A 8 -3.11 9.28 20.55
CA SER A 8 -2.72 7.88 20.64
C SER A 8 -1.83 7.36 19.51
N LEU A 9 -1.84 7.98 18.31
CA LEU A 9 -1.05 7.52 17.14
C LEU A 9 0.30 8.24 16.99
N ARG A 10 0.47 9.36 17.70
CA ARG A 10 1.71 10.15 17.71
C ARG A 10 2.98 9.36 18.05
N PRO A 11 3.02 8.48 19.08
CA PRO A 11 4.23 7.72 19.37
C PRO A 11 4.57 6.72 18.26
N PHE A 12 3.56 6.14 17.59
CA PHE A 12 3.77 5.22 16.47
C PHE A 12 4.25 5.94 15.21
N MET A 13 3.71 7.11 14.92
CA MET A 13 4.16 7.98 13.81
C MET A 13 5.58 8.52 14.05
N LEU A 14 5.89 8.94 15.27
CA LEU A 14 7.25 9.37 15.65
C LEU A 14 8.25 8.23 15.56
N LEU A 15 7.89 7.03 16.04
CA LEU A 15 8.74 5.85 15.90
C LEU A 15 8.92 5.47 14.42
N ALA A 16 7.86 5.54 13.60
CA ALA A 16 7.96 5.27 12.17
C ALA A 16 8.84 6.31 11.45
N ALA A 17 8.75 7.59 11.82
CA ALA A 17 9.60 8.65 11.28
C ALA A 17 11.06 8.49 11.72
N ALA A 18 11.32 8.18 12.99
CA ALA A 18 12.67 7.92 13.51
C ALA A 18 13.29 6.66 12.88
N ALA A 19 12.50 5.59 12.74
CA ALA A 19 12.93 4.39 12.03
C ALA A 19 13.21 4.70 10.55
N SER A 20 12.38 5.50 9.89
CA SER A 20 12.63 5.94 8.51
C SER A 20 13.97 6.69 8.39
N LEU A 21 14.31 7.59 9.33
CA LEU A 21 15.62 8.25 9.34
C LEU A 21 16.77 7.23 9.41
N VAL A 22 16.71 6.27 10.35
CA VAL A 22 17.77 5.26 10.52
C VAL A 22 17.88 4.37 9.28
N LEU A 23 16.75 3.96 8.70
CA LEU A 23 16.70 3.12 7.51
C LEU A 23 17.24 3.85 6.28
N ASN A 24 16.86 5.12 6.10
CA ASN A 24 17.37 5.96 5.02
C ASN A 24 18.88 6.21 5.17
N LEU A 25 19.39 6.32 6.40
CA LEU A 25 20.83 6.40 6.64
C LEU A 25 21.54 5.06 6.36
N ALA A 26 20.92 3.94 6.74
CA ALA A 26 21.45 2.61 6.47
C ALA A 26 21.50 2.27 4.97
N LEU A 27 20.63 2.86 4.13
CA LEU A 27 20.71 2.74 2.68
C LEU A 27 22.02 3.30 2.10
N LEU A 28 22.69 4.22 2.79
CA LEU A 28 24.01 4.73 2.39
C LEU A 28 25.14 3.77 2.75
N VAL A 29 24.95 2.84 3.70
CA VAL A 29 26.00 1.94 4.20
C VAL A 29 26.58 1.07 3.09
N PRO A 30 25.79 0.37 2.23
CA PRO A 30 26.34 -0.43 1.13
C PRO A 30 27.16 0.41 0.13
N SER A 31 26.69 1.62 -0.19
CA SER A 31 27.39 2.53 -1.10
C SER A 31 28.72 3.01 -0.51
N ILE A 32 28.70 3.44 0.75
CA ILE A 32 29.91 3.87 1.47
C ILE A 32 30.89 2.71 1.63
N TYR A 33 30.41 1.52 1.98
CA TYR A 33 31.23 0.31 2.09
C TYR A 33 31.94 0.03 0.76
N THR A 34 31.21 0.06 -0.36
CA THR A 34 31.77 -0.17 -1.69
C THR A 34 32.84 0.86 -2.05
N LEU A 35 32.57 2.15 -1.82
CA LEU A 35 33.55 3.23 -2.04
C LEU A 35 34.81 3.04 -1.20
N GLN A 36 34.66 2.75 0.10
CA GLN A 36 35.81 2.57 0.99
C GLN A 36 36.61 1.31 0.69
N VAL A 37 35.95 0.22 0.26
CA VAL A 37 36.63 -0.99 -0.19
C VAL A 37 37.45 -0.70 -1.44
N PHE A 38 36.89 -0.01 -2.44
CA PHE A 38 37.62 0.37 -3.64
C PHE A 38 38.79 1.31 -3.36
N ASP A 39 38.58 2.40 -2.64
CA ASP A 39 39.63 3.39 -2.42
C ASP A 39 40.71 2.90 -1.47
N ARG A 40 40.32 2.17 -0.41
CA ARG A 40 41.22 1.88 0.71
C ARG A 40 41.75 0.45 0.72
N VAL A 41 40.93 -0.54 0.39
CA VAL A 41 41.35 -1.96 0.44
C VAL A 41 42.17 -2.33 -0.78
N PHE A 42 41.78 -1.88 -1.98
CA PHE A 42 42.59 -2.11 -3.18
C PHE A 42 43.91 -1.32 -3.15
N ALA A 43 43.93 -0.11 -2.58
CA ALA A 43 45.14 0.70 -2.47
C ALA A 43 46.10 0.21 -1.37
N SER A 44 45.59 -0.19 -0.20
CA SER A 44 46.44 -0.57 0.96
C SER A 44 46.71 -2.07 1.12
N ARG A 45 45.96 -2.94 0.42
CA ARG A 45 45.96 -4.41 0.61
C ARG A 45 45.76 -4.88 2.06
N SER A 46 45.24 -4.04 2.95
CA SER A 46 45.03 -4.40 4.36
C SER A 46 43.74 -5.19 4.56
N VAL A 47 43.89 -6.47 4.92
CA VAL A 47 42.78 -7.35 5.31
C VAL A 47 42.11 -6.85 6.60
N GLU A 48 42.86 -6.19 7.48
CA GLU A 48 42.37 -5.70 8.77
C GLU A 48 41.31 -4.60 8.59
N THR A 49 41.55 -3.65 7.67
CA THR A 49 40.56 -2.60 7.36
C THR A 49 39.29 -3.19 6.72
N LEU A 50 39.44 -4.19 5.85
CA LEU A 50 38.31 -4.87 5.24
C LEU A 50 37.42 -5.55 6.29
N VAL A 51 38.02 -6.26 7.24
CA VAL A 51 37.30 -6.94 8.32
C VAL A 51 36.58 -5.92 9.20
N MET A 52 37.25 -4.84 9.60
CA MET A 52 36.64 -3.76 10.40
C MET A 52 35.43 -3.14 9.69
N LEU A 53 35.56 -2.78 8.42
CA LEU A 53 34.47 -2.20 7.63
C LEU A 53 33.31 -3.17 7.42
N SER A 54 33.61 -4.45 7.24
CA SER A 54 32.60 -5.49 7.04
C SER A 54 31.80 -5.72 8.32
N ILE A 55 32.46 -5.78 9.48
CA ILE A 55 31.79 -5.89 10.78
C ILE A 55 30.94 -4.65 11.05
N ALA A 56 31.47 -3.45 10.82
CA ALA A 56 30.72 -2.20 11.02
C ALA A 56 29.48 -2.13 10.11
N SER A 57 29.62 -2.51 8.84
CA SER A 57 28.52 -2.53 7.88
C SER A 57 27.49 -3.60 8.23
N ALA A 58 27.92 -4.81 8.63
CA ALA A 58 27.04 -5.86 9.09
C ALA A 58 26.23 -5.43 10.32
N LEU A 59 26.87 -4.79 11.30
CA LEU A 59 26.20 -4.27 12.49
C LEU A 59 25.18 -3.17 12.12
N ALA A 60 25.53 -2.25 11.23
CA ALA A 60 24.63 -1.20 10.76
C ALA A 60 23.42 -1.78 10.02
N LEU A 61 23.62 -2.78 9.15
CA LEU A 61 22.53 -3.47 8.44
C LEU A 61 21.65 -4.28 9.40
N LEU A 62 22.22 -4.92 10.42
CA LEU A 62 21.45 -5.60 11.47
C LEU A 62 20.59 -4.63 12.27
N LEU A 63 21.12 -3.46 12.63
CA LEU A 63 20.35 -2.41 13.30
C LEU A 63 19.22 -1.89 12.40
N ALA A 64 19.49 -1.67 11.11
CA ALA A 64 18.46 -1.31 10.14
C ALA A 64 17.36 -2.38 10.09
N TYR A 65 17.71 -3.65 9.97
CA TYR A 65 16.74 -4.74 9.96
C TYR A 65 15.87 -4.77 11.23
N ALA A 66 16.49 -4.57 12.39
CA ALA A 66 15.77 -4.48 13.67
C ALA A 66 14.80 -3.28 13.69
N MET A 67 15.22 -2.12 13.20
CA MET A 67 14.39 -0.91 13.10
C MET A 67 13.25 -1.05 12.10
N ASP A 68 13.47 -1.68 10.94
CA ASP A 68 12.42 -1.94 9.96
C ASP A 68 11.35 -2.87 10.55
N THR A 69 11.79 -3.91 11.26
CA THR A 69 10.90 -4.83 11.95
C THR A 69 10.10 -4.11 13.06
N ALA A 70 10.75 -3.25 13.84
CA ALA A 70 10.11 -2.47 14.88
C ALA A 70 9.06 -1.51 14.29
N ARG A 71 9.38 -0.83 13.17
CA ARG A 71 8.48 0.04 12.41
C ARG A 71 7.27 -0.73 11.90
N ALA A 72 7.47 -1.87 11.25
CA ALA A 72 6.38 -2.69 10.71
C ALA A 72 5.44 -3.19 11.82
N ARG A 73 6.00 -3.61 12.97
CA ARG A 73 5.20 -4.00 14.15
C ARG A 73 4.40 -2.82 14.71
N ALA A 74 5.03 -1.66 14.87
CA ALA A 74 4.39 -0.45 15.38
C ALA A 74 3.20 -0.03 14.51
N LEU A 75 3.36 -0.04 13.18
CA LEU A 75 2.29 0.27 12.23
C LEU A 75 1.16 -0.77 12.25
N SER A 76 1.49 -2.06 12.36
CA SER A 76 0.49 -3.13 12.50
C SER A 76 -0.34 -2.96 13.79
N TRP A 77 0.29 -2.55 14.88
CA TRP A 77 -0.38 -2.29 16.15
C TRP A 77 -1.28 -1.07 16.06
N ALA A 78 -0.82 0.00 15.43
CA ALA A 78 -1.63 1.17 15.13
C ALA A 78 -2.91 0.78 14.34
N GLY A 79 -2.77 -0.11 13.34
CA GLY A 79 -3.91 -0.66 12.60
C GLY A 79 -4.90 -1.43 13.47
N ARG A 80 -4.41 -2.26 14.42
CA ARG A 80 -5.27 -3.00 15.35
C ARG A 80 -5.99 -2.07 16.33
N LEU A 81 -5.29 -1.09 16.90
CA LEU A 81 -5.91 -0.11 17.80
C LEU A 81 -7.00 0.69 17.08
N LEU A 82 -6.79 1.01 15.80
CA LEU A 82 -7.79 1.68 14.99
C LEU A 82 -9.03 0.81 14.77
N ASP A 83 -8.83 -0.48 14.46
CA ASP A 83 -9.89 -1.48 14.30
C ASP A 83 -10.71 -1.61 15.59
N GLU A 84 -10.06 -1.79 16.74
CA GLU A 84 -10.72 -1.89 18.04
C GLU A 84 -11.55 -0.65 18.42
N ARG A 85 -11.13 0.53 17.98
CA ARG A 85 -11.82 1.79 18.28
C ARG A 85 -12.95 2.12 17.32
N LEU A 86 -12.80 1.77 16.04
CA LEU A 86 -13.76 2.13 14.99
C LEU A 86 -14.77 1.02 14.69
N SER A 87 -14.40 -0.25 14.85
CA SER A 87 -15.29 -1.37 14.53
C SER A 87 -16.53 -1.45 15.42
N PRO A 88 -16.46 -1.26 16.75
CA PRO A 88 -17.66 -1.26 17.60
C PRO A 88 -18.70 -0.18 17.25
N PRO A 89 -18.35 1.13 17.12
CA PRO A 89 -19.31 2.14 16.74
C PRO A 89 -19.82 1.96 15.30
N ALA A 90 -18.98 1.51 14.38
CA ALA A 90 -19.41 1.20 13.01
C ALA A 90 -20.44 0.06 12.99
N LEU A 91 -20.19 -1.02 13.74
CA LEU A 91 -21.13 -2.13 13.87
C LEU A 91 -22.46 -1.67 14.47
N ALA A 92 -22.42 -0.80 15.49
CA ALA A 92 -23.64 -0.25 16.09
C ALA A 92 -24.49 0.54 15.08
N VAL A 93 -23.86 1.31 14.18
CA VAL A 93 -24.55 2.03 13.09
C VAL A 93 -25.15 1.04 12.09
N VAL A 94 -24.37 0.04 11.67
CA VAL A 94 -24.84 -0.99 10.72
C VAL A 94 -26.03 -1.76 11.28
N LEU A 95 -25.99 -2.12 12.58
CA LEU A 95 -27.10 -2.80 13.26
C LEU A 95 -28.36 -1.93 13.35
N ARG A 96 -28.22 -0.63 13.66
CA ARG A 96 -29.36 0.32 13.67
C ARG A 96 -29.98 0.49 12.30
N GLN A 97 -29.16 0.60 11.25
CA GLN A 97 -29.66 0.67 9.87
C GLN A 97 -30.36 -0.62 9.45
N ALA A 98 -29.80 -1.78 9.82
CA ALA A 98 -30.42 -3.07 9.56
C ALA A 98 -31.78 -3.20 10.26
N ALA A 99 -31.90 -2.73 11.50
CA ALA A 99 -33.14 -2.73 12.24
C ALA A 99 -34.20 -1.77 11.64
N ALA A 100 -33.79 -0.59 11.18
CA ALA A 100 -34.71 0.42 10.66
C ALA A 100 -35.18 0.14 9.21
N SER A 101 -34.31 -0.44 8.37
CA SER A 101 -34.55 -0.56 6.92
C SER A 101 -34.55 -1.99 6.39
N GLY A 102 -34.26 -2.99 7.24
CA GLY A 102 -34.04 -4.38 6.82
C GLY A 102 -32.78 -4.58 5.96
N ARG A 103 -31.99 -3.52 5.74
CA ARG A 103 -30.76 -3.53 4.94
C ARG A 103 -29.58 -3.10 5.81
N ALA A 104 -28.55 -3.94 5.84
CA ALA A 104 -27.28 -3.64 6.49
C ALA A 104 -26.28 -3.17 5.43
N ASP A 105 -25.85 -1.91 5.48
CA ASP A 105 -24.74 -1.45 4.65
C ASP A 105 -23.41 -1.90 5.29
N ARG A 106 -22.87 -3.02 4.79
CA ARG A 106 -21.62 -3.61 5.30
C ARG A 106 -20.37 -2.92 4.74
N ASP A 107 -20.52 -1.92 3.86
CA ASP A 107 -19.39 -1.24 3.24
C ASP A 107 -18.53 -0.51 4.30
N ALA A 108 -19.13 0.02 5.37
CA ALA A 108 -18.39 0.69 6.45
C ALA A 108 -17.37 -0.24 7.16
N LEU A 109 -17.75 -1.49 7.45
CA LEU A 109 -16.84 -2.46 8.07
C LEU A 109 -15.73 -2.91 7.11
N ARG A 110 -16.06 -3.01 5.80
CA ARG A 110 -15.08 -3.33 4.76
C ARG A 110 -14.06 -2.21 4.59
N ASP A 111 -14.50 -0.96 4.62
CA ASP A 111 -13.62 0.21 4.51
C ASP A 111 -12.67 0.31 5.72
N ILE A 112 -13.13 -0.03 6.93
CA ILE A 112 -12.27 -0.11 8.13
C ILE A 112 -11.22 -1.22 7.96
N ALA A 113 -11.61 -2.40 7.48
CA ALA A 113 -10.69 -3.49 7.21
C ALA A 113 -9.65 -3.11 6.13
N GLN A 114 -10.07 -2.38 5.10
CA GLN A 114 -9.18 -1.87 4.06
C GLN A 114 -8.20 -0.84 4.63
N LEU A 115 -8.65 0.09 5.48
CA LEU A 115 -7.80 1.06 6.14
C LEU A 115 -6.78 0.39 7.09
N ARG A 116 -7.19 -0.63 7.82
CA ARG A 116 -6.29 -1.46 8.64
C ARG A 116 -5.22 -2.15 7.79
N SER A 117 -5.64 -2.73 6.66
CA SER A 117 -4.70 -3.39 5.73
C SER A 117 -3.73 -2.41 5.09
N PHE A 118 -4.18 -1.18 4.83
CA PHE A 118 -3.33 -0.11 4.32
C PHE A 118 -2.28 0.31 5.36
N LEU A 119 -2.67 0.48 6.62
CA LEU A 119 -1.75 0.84 7.70
C LEU A 119 -0.68 -0.22 7.97
N GLY A 120 -1.03 -1.50 7.86
CA GLY A 120 -0.08 -2.61 7.96
C GLY A 120 0.66 -2.94 6.66
N GLY A 121 0.35 -2.24 5.57
CA GLY A 121 0.86 -2.51 4.24
C GLY A 121 2.16 -1.76 3.91
N THR A 122 2.84 -2.22 2.86
CA THR A 122 4.08 -1.61 2.36
C THR A 122 3.90 -0.19 1.81
N SER A 123 2.68 0.19 1.39
CA SER A 123 2.40 1.52 0.84
C SER A 123 2.65 2.65 1.83
N VAL A 124 2.49 2.39 3.12
CA VAL A 124 2.75 3.40 4.16
C VAL A 124 4.24 3.70 4.28
N HIS A 125 5.12 2.73 4.03
CA HIS A 125 6.57 2.95 4.04
C HIS A 125 7.00 3.95 2.97
N ALA A 126 6.45 3.85 1.77
CA ALA A 126 6.74 4.79 0.67
C ALA A 126 6.38 6.24 1.03
N LEU A 127 5.33 6.46 1.83
CA LEU A 127 4.97 7.80 2.32
C LEU A 127 5.99 8.35 3.32
N PHE A 128 6.56 7.49 4.16
CA PHE A 128 7.64 7.88 5.08
C PHE A 128 8.97 8.12 4.37
N ASP A 129 9.20 7.45 3.24
CA ASP A 129 10.44 7.60 2.46
C ASP A 129 10.39 8.78 1.47
N ALA A 130 9.20 9.20 1.03
CA ALA A 130 8.97 10.34 0.15
C ALA A 130 9.69 11.66 0.55
N PRO A 131 9.69 12.12 1.82
CA PRO A 131 10.38 13.36 2.21
C PRO A 131 11.91 13.28 2.12
N TRP A 132 12.51 12.09 2.05
CA TRP A 132 13.96 11.90 1.93
C TRP A 132 14.43 11.95 0.48
N LEU A 133 13.52 11.80 -0.49
CA LEU A 133 13.85 11.83 -1.92
C LEU A 133 14.62 13.10 -2.34
N PRO A 134 14.22 14.34 -1.95
CA PRO A 134 14.99 15.54 -2.28
C PRO A 134 16.39 15.55 -1.67
N LEU A 135 16.54 15.01 -0.45
CA LEU A 135 17.85 14.89 0.21
C LEU A 135 18.78 13.97 -0.59
N TYR A 136 18.27 12.84 -1.09
CA TYR A 136 19.06 11.95 -1.94
C TYR A 136 19.44 12.58 -3.28
N LEU A 137 18.50 13.27 -3.94
CA LEU A 137 18.79 13.99 -5.18
C LEU A 137 19.86 15.07 -4.97
N LEU A 138 19.80 15.78 -3.84
CA LEU A 138 20.80 16.78 -3.46
C LEU A 138 22.18 16.14 -3.22
N LEU A 139 22.25 15.02 -2.47
CA LEU A 139 23.50 14.30 -2.22
C LEU A 139 24.16 13.82 -3.53
N ILE A 140 23.37 13.23 -4.42
CA ILE A 140 23.84 12.75 -5.73
C ILE A 140 24.31 13.92 -6.59
N GLY A 141 23.56 15.03 -6.62
CA GLY A 141 23.92 16.24 -7.35
C GLY A 141 25.21 16.88 -6.84
N LEU A 142 25.45 16.85 -5.52
CA LEU A 142 26.68 17.35 -4.90
C LEU A 142 27.90 16.50 -5.26
N MET A 143 27.73 15.18 -5.39
CA MET A 143 28.80 14.27 -5.80
C MET A 143 29.15 14.41 -7.29
N HIS A 144 28.14 14.42 -8.16
CA HIS A 144 28.35 14.58 -9.60
C HIS A 144 27.13 15.23 -10.28
N PRO A 145 27.21 16.47 -10.79
CA PRO A 145 26.07 17.21 -11.33
C PRO A 145 25.30 16.46 -12.42
N VAL A 146 26.00 15.78 -13.34
CA VAL A 146 25.37 14.98 -14.41
C VAL A 146 24.57 13.79 -13.86
N LEU A 147 25.08 13.08 -12.84
CA LEU A 147 24.35 11.99 -12.20
C LEU A 147 23.12 12.52 -11.44
N GLY A 148 23.24 13.69 -10.81
CA GLY A 148 22.13 14.38 -10.16
C GLY A 148 21.01 14.74 -11.14
N MET A 149 21.37 15.29 -12.32
CA MET A 149 20.40 15.58 -13.39
C MET A 149 19.72 14.31 -13.91
N ALA A 150 20.49 13.25 -14.16
CA ALA A 150 19.95 11.96 -14.61
C ALA A 150 19.00 11.35 -13.56
N ALA A 151 19.38 11.35 -12.28
CA ALA A 151 18.55 10.86 -11.18
C ALA A 151 17.26 11.68 -11.02
N THR A 152 17.35 13.01 -11.18
CA THR A 152 16.18 13.91 -11.10
C THR A 152 15.20 13.66 -12.25
N LEU A 153 15.70 13.50 -13.48
CA LEU A 153 14.87 13.14 -14.64
C LEU A 153 14.20 11.77 -14.45
N GLY A 154 14.94 10.77 -13.96
CA GLY A 154 14.39 9.46 -13.65
C GLY A 154 13.30 9.51 -12.56
N ALA A 155 13.54 10.25 -11.48
CA ALA A 155 12.55 10.44 -10.42
C ALA A 155 11.28 11.13 -10.95
N LEU A 156 11.43 12.18 -11.77
CA LEU A 156 10.30 12.87 -12.39
C LEU A 156 9.51 11.95 -13.33
N ALA A 157 10.19 11.12 -14.12
CA ALA A 157 9.57 10.13 -14.99
C ALA A 157 8.78 9.08 -14.19
N LEU A 158 9.34 8.56 -13.09
CA LEU A 158 8.66 7.61 -12.21
C LEU A 158 7.43 8.21 -11.53
N VAL A 159 7.54 9.45 -11.03
CA VAL A 159 6.39 10.19 -10.48
C VAL A 159 5.32 10.40 -11.54
N GLY A 160 5.72 10.79 -12.76
CA GLY A 160 4.81 10.95 -13.90
C GLY A 160 4.08 9.65 -14.25
N LEU A 161 4.79 8.53 -14.33
CA LEU A 161 4.21 7.19 -14.54
C LEU A 161 3.27 6.78 -13.40
N GLY A 162 3.62 7.08 -12.16
CA GLY A 162 2.79 6.84 -10.99
C GLY A 162 1.47 7.62 -11.05
N VAL A 163 1.53 8.93 -11.35
CA VAL A 163 0.36 9.78 -11.50
C VAL A 163 -0.51 9.33 -12.69
N LEU A 164 0.10 8.97 -13.81
CA LEU A 164 -0.62 8.44 -14.97
C LEU A 164 -1.33 7.13 -14.63
N THR A 165 -0.64 6.23 -13.92
CA THR A 165 -1.19 4.95 -13.46
C THR A 165 -2.39 5.17 -12.54
N GLU A 166 -2.25 6.04 -11.54
CA GLU A 166 -3.33 6.42 -10.63
C GLU A 166 -4.54 6.99 -11.41
N ARG A 167 -4.30 7.96 -12.30
CA ARG A 167 -5.35 8.62 -13.10
C ARG A 167 -6.10 7.65 -14.03
N LEU A 168 -5.42 6.69 -14.63
CA LEU A 168 -6.02 5.72 -15.53
C LEU A 168 -6.71 4.57 -14.80
N THR A 169 -6.16 4.16 -13.65
CA THR A 169 -6.62 2.98 -12.90
C THR A 169 -7.76 3.35 -11.96
N ARG A 170 -7.71 4.51 -11.30
CA ARG A 170 -8.70 4.94 -10.30
C ARG A 170 -10.16 4.91 -10.80
N PRO A 171 -10.55 5.54 -11.91
CA PRO A 171 -11.96 5.53 -12.35
C PRO A 171 -12.44 4.12 -12.71
N ARG A 172 -11.55 3.28 -13.26
CA ARG A 172 -11.86 1.88 -13.61
C ARG A 172 -11.99 0.99 -12.38
N ALA A 173 -11.14 1.21 -11.37
CA ALA A 173 -11.21 0.54 -10.09
C ALA A 173 -12.51 0.90 -9.36
N GLU A 174 -12.90 2.18 -9.36
CA GLU A 174 -14.18 2.65 -8.81
C GLU A 174 -15.37 2.03 -9.56
N ALA A 175 -15.34 1.98 -10.90
CA ALA A 175 -16.38 1.32 -11.69
C ALA A 175 -16.49 -0.18 -11.40
N ALA A 176 -15.37 -0.90 -11.33
CA ALA A 176 -15.33 -2.33 -10.99
C ALA A 176 -15.87 -2.61 -9.58
N LEU A 177 -15.51 -1.76 -8.60
CA LEU A 177 -16.04 -1.84 -7.23
C LEU A 177 -17.56 -1.60 -7.20
N GLN A 178 -18.07 -0.60 -7.92
CA GLN A 178 -19.50 -0.31 -8.01
C GLN A 178 -20.28 -1.45 -8.68
N ALA A 179 -19.77 -2.00 -9.79
CA ALA A 179 -20.36 -3.15 -10.46
C ALA A 179 -20.45 -4.35 -9.51
N ASN A 180 -19.35 -4.64 -8.78
CA ASN A 180 -19.30 -5.72 -7.82
C ASN A 180 -20.27 -5.52 -6.64
N ARG A 181 -20.41 -4.28 -6.13
CA ARG A 181 -21.41 -3.94 -5.10
C ARG A 181 -22.83 -4.20 -5.59
N LYS A 182 -23.19 -3.73 -6.79
CA LYS A 182 -24.53 -3.93 -7.38
C LYS A 182 -24.84 -5.40 -7.65
N ALA A 183 -23.85 -6.18 -8.08
CA ALA A 183 -24.00 -7.63 -8.27
C ALA A 183 -24.19 -8.36 -6.94
N GLY A 184 -23.42 -8.01 -5.91
CA GLY A 184 -23.57 -8.55 -4.56
C GLY A 184 -24.94 -8.26 -3.95
N GLN A 185 -25.46 -7.04 -4.10
CA GLN A 185 -26.80 -6.66 -3.64
C GLN A 185 -27.90 -7.45 -4.37
N ALA A 186 -27.75 -7.68 -5.68
CA ALA A 186 -28.69 -8.49 -6.45
C ALA A 186 -28.69 -9.96 -6.00
N ALA A 187 -27.50 -10.54 -5.81
CA ALA A 187 -27.38 -11.91 -5.29
C ALA A 187 -28.04 -12.06 -3.92
N GLN A 188 -27.82 -11.11 -3.01
CA GLN A 188 -28.48 -11.11 -1.69
C GLN A 188 -30.00 -10.99 -1.79
N ALA A 189 -30.53 -10.22 -2.75
CA ALA A 189 -31.96 -10.12 -2.98
C ALA A 189 -32.54 -11.45 -3.48
N LEU A 190 -31.86 -12.13 -4.40
CA LEU A 190 -32.26 -13.45 -4.88
C LEU A 190 -32.27 -14.48 -3.74
N THR A 191 -31.24 -14.51 -2.89
CA THR A 191 -31.17 -15.45 -1.76
C THR A 191 -32.23 -15.16 -0.69
N ARG A 192 -32.59 -13.89 -0.46
CA ARG A 192 -33.67 -13.54 0.49
C ARG A 192 -35.04 -14.02 0.03
N HIS A 193 -35.25 -14.17 -1.28
CA HIS A 193 -36.51 -14.65 -1.87
C HIS A 193 -36.37 -16.05 -2.48
N ALA A 194 -35.40 -16.84 -1.99
CA ALA A 194 -35.08 -18.15 -2.56
C ALA A 194 -36.25 -19.13 -2.53
N GLU A 195 -37.01 -19.17 -1.43
CA GLU A 195 -38.18 -20.07 -1.30
C GLU A 195 -39.23 -19.80 -2.38
N VAL A 196 -39.47 -18.53 -2.70
CA VAL A 196 -40.42 -18.12 -3.73
C VAL A 196 -39.88 -18.44 -5.14
N ILE A 197 -38.60 -18.16 -5.39
CA ILE A 197 -37.96 -18.43 -6.68
C ILE A 197 -37.93 -19.95 -6.97
N VAL A 198 -37.59 -20.76 -5.97
CA VAL A 198 -37.56 -22.22 -6.08
C VAL A 198 -38.98 -22.78 -6.17
N GLY A 199 -39.90 -22.31 -5.33
CA GLY A 199 -41.30 -22.76 -5.31
C GLY A 199 -42.06 -22.46 -6.59
N MET A 200 -41.74 -21.36 -7.28
CA MET A 200 -42.32 -21.02 -8.59
C MET A 200 -41.55 -21.58 -9.79
N GLY A 201 -40.48 -22.37 -9.58
CA GLY A 201 -39.66 -22.93 -10.66
C GLY A 201 -38.86 -21.87 -11.46
N MET A 202 -38.66 -20.67 -10.91
CA MET A 202 -38.04 -19.52 -11.59
C MET A 202 -36.50 -19.49 -11.45
N THR A 203 -35.88 -20.58 -11.03
CA THR A 203 -34.44 -20.67 -10.77
C THR A 203 -33.59 -20.35 -11.99
N SER A 204 -33.98 -20.81 -13.18
CA SER A 204 -33.29 -20.53 -14.44
C SER A 204 -33.32 -19.04 -14.82
N ALA A 205 -34.47 -18.39 -14.65
CA ALA A 205 -34.62 -16.95 -14.89
C ALA A 205 -33.81 -16.11 -13.89
N ALA A 206 -33.80 -16.50 -12.62
CA ALA A 206 -32.98 -15.87 -11.59
C ALA A 206 -31.47 -16.02 -11.89
N LEU A 207 -31.04 -17.21 -12.34
CA LEU A 207 -29.66 -17.47 -12.72
C LEU A 207 -29.25 -16.65 -13.95
N ALA A 208 -30.10 -16.56 -14.97
CA ALA A 208 -29.86 -15.73 -16.15
C ALA A 208 -29.74 -14.23 -15.76
N HIS A 209 -30.60 -13.74 -14.86
CA HIS A 209 -30.48 -12.39 -14.34
C HIS A 209 -29.15 -12.15 -13.60
N TRP A 210 -28.76 -13.07 -12.72
CA TRP A 210 -27.47 -13.00 -12.02
C TRP A 210 -26.29 -13.02 -12.98
N GLN A 211 -26.30 -13.93 -13.97
CA GLN A 211 -25.23 -14.08 -14.96
C GLN A 211 -25.06 -12.80 -15.78
N SER A 212 -26.15 -12.12 -16.17
CA SER A 212 -26.09 -10.83 -16.88
C SER A 212 -25.42 -9.71 -16.06
N ARG A 213 -25.51 -9.75 -14.73
CA ARG A 213 -24.79 -8.79 -13.86
C ARG A 213 -23.35 -9.21 -13.64
N GLN A 214 -23.10 -10.51 -13.57
CA GLN A 214 -21.76 -11.05 -13.41
C GLN A 214 -20.88 -10.74 -14.64
N THR A 215 -21.44 -10.77 -15.85
CA THR A 215 -20.70 -10.37 -17.05
C THR A 215 -20.28 -8.90 -17.03
N LEU A 216 -21.10 -8.00 -16.47
CA LEU A 216 -20.72 -6.59 -16.27
C LEU A 216 -19.58 -6.43 -15.26
N VAL A 217 -19.58 -7.23 -14.19
CA VAL A 217 -18.48 -7.25 -13.21
C VAL A 217 -17.18 -7.71 -13.87
N LEU A 218 -17.24 -8.81 -14.61
CA LEU A 218 -16.08 -9.35 -15.31
C LEU A 218 -15.54 -8.37 -16.34
N GLY A 219 -16.40 -7.75 -17.15
CA GLY A 219 -15.98 -6.72 -18.12
C GLY A 219 -15.28 -5.53 -17.47
N ALA A 220 -15.81 -5.01 -16.37
CA ALA A 220 -15.18 -3.91 -15.64
C ALA A 220 -13.82 -4.32 -15.01
N GLN A 221 -13.70 -5.57 -14.53
CA GLN A 221 -12.44 -6.11 -14.02
C GLN A 221 -11.41 -6.32 -15.15
N ASP A 222 -11.85 -6.78 -16.31
CA ASP A 222 -11.00 -6.99 -17.48
C ASP A 222 -10.46 -5.67 -18.03
N GLU A 223 -11.27 -4.61 -18.05
CA GLU A 223 -10.81 -3.26 -18.43
C GLU A 223 -9.75 -2.72 -17.46
N LEU A 224 -9.97 -2.89 -16.15
CA LEU A 224 -9.01 -2.53 -15.13
C LEU A 224 -7.71 -3.32 -15.31
N ALA A 225 -7.80 -4.64 -15.47
CA ALA A 225 -6.65 -5.51 -15.67
C ALA A 225 -5.90 -5.21 -16.97
N ALA A 226 -6.61 -4.86 -18.05
CA ALA A 226 -6.02 -4.48 -19.33
C ALA A 226 -5.18 -3.20 -19.20
N VAL A 227 -5.68 -2.18 -18.50
CA VAL A 227 -4.91 -0.95 -18.25
C VAL A 227 -3.68 -1.25 -17.39
N SER A 228 -3.83 -1.99 -16.30
CA SER A 228 -2.70 -2.37 -15.45
C SER A 228 -1.65 -3.19 -16.21
N ARG A 229 -2.06 -4.13 -17.08
CA ARG A 229 -1.15 -4.90 -17.94
C ARG A 229 -0.40 -4.02 -18.93
N ARG A 230 -1.07 -3.05 -19.57
CA ARG A 230 -0.44 -2.12 -20.51
C ARG A 230 0.58 -1.22 -19.81
N LEU A 231 0.22 -0.69 -18.64
CA LEU A 231 1.12 0.14 -17.84
C LEU A 231 2.33 -0.65 -17.34
N ALA A 232 2.13 -1.89 -16.89
CA ALA A 232 3.22 -2.78 -16.49
C ALA A 232 4.14 -3.17 -17.66
N ALA A 233 3.61 -3.29 -18.88
CA ALA A 233 4.42 -3.54 -20.07
C ALA A 233 5.31 -2.36 -20.42
N VAL A 234 4.79 -1.13 -20.33
CA VAL A 234 5.57 0.10 -20.55
C VAL A 234 6.65 0.28 -19.49
N ALA A 235 6.36 -0.04 -18.23
CA ALA A 235 7.32 0.09 -17.13
C ALA A 235 8.47 -0.94 -17.14
N ARG A 236 8.39 -1.97 -17.99
CA ARG A 236 9.45 -2.99 -18.17
C ARG A 236 10.46 -2.65 -19.26
N ILE A 237 10.21 -1.62 -20.06
CA ILE A 237 11.06 -1.12 -21.14
C ILE A 237 11.92 0.01 -20.59
#